data_AF-A0A316GYM1-F1
#
_entry.id   AF-A0A316GYM1-F1
#
_cell.length_a   1.000
_cell.length_b   1.000
_cell.length_c   1.000
_cell.angle_alpha   90.00
_cell.angle_beta   90.00
_cell.angle_gamma   90.00
#
_symmetry.space_group_name_H-M   'P 1'
#
loop_
_entity.id
_entity.type
_entity.pdbx_description
1 polymer ?
#
loop_
_entity_poly.entity_id
_entity_poly.type
_entity_poly.pdbx_seq_one_letter_code
_entity_poly.pdbx_strand_id
1 'polypeptide(L)'
;MNDWRYFAAFSVFMVSASATSAEGFIKGVYLQSEELCAQAKKESLQTVIEAGGLVLSMSGIESVEYNCEFVNITRATRSPAWAATALCQEPGHLFPDVLSILELSPTQLELSSVRDVDPEGGQTDNAGTYYLCDGVTMP
;
A
#
# COMPACT_ATOMS: atom_id res chain seq x y z
N MET A 1 59.17 22.32 -27.21
CA MET A 1 59.54 21.84 -25.87
C MET A 1 58.46 22.37 -24.93
N ASN A 2 57.42 21.57 -24.70
CA ASN A 2 57.22 20.82 -23.43
C ASN A 2 56.57 21.74 -22.39
N ASP A 3 55.40 21.51 -21.81
CA ASP A 3 54.65 20.27 -21.64
C ASP A 3 53.17 20.56 -21.34
N TRP A 4 52.32 19.79 -22.00
CA TRP A 4 51.00 19.34 -21.56
C TRP A 4 51.02 18.94 -20.07
N ARG A 5 50.03 19.35 -19.26
CA ARG A 5 49.54 18.73 -17.98
C ARG A 5 48.93 19.81 -17.05
N TYR A 6 47.71 19.77 -16.52
CA TYR A 6 46.73 18.71 -16.28
C TYR A 6 45.31 19.29 -16.28
N PHE A 7 44.41 18.54 -16.89
CA PHE A 7 42.97 18.57 -16.68
C PHE A 7 42.62 18.37 -15.20
N ALA A 8 41.69 19.14 -14.66
CA ALA A 8 40.81 18.69 -13.56
C ALA A 8 39.52 19.53 -13.55
N ALA A 9 38.70 19.38 -14.60
CA ALA A 9 37.30 19.76 -14.51
C ALA A 9 36.59 18.68 -13.67
N PHE A 10 36.43 18.94 -12.36
CA PHE A 10 35.55 18.14 -11.51
C PHE A 10 34.10 18.46 -11.88
N SER A 11 33.59 17.79 -12.91
CA SER A 11 32.16 17.68 -13.15
C SER A 11 31.55 16.89 -12.00
N VAL A 12 30.99 17.58 -11.02
CA VAL A 12 30.12 16.97 -10.01
C VAL A 12 28.86 16.50 -10.73
N PHE A 13 28.82 15.22 -11.10
CA PHE A 13 27.58 14.54 -11.44
C PHE A 13 26.76 14.45 -10.15
N MET A 14 25.82 15.38 -9.95
CA MET A 14 24.77 15.17 -8.95
C MET A 14 23.94 13.98 -9.44
N VAL A 15 24.15 12.83 -8.79
CA VAL A 15 23.23 11.70 -8.88
C VAL A 15 21.91 12.19 -8.29
N SER A 16 20.95 12.50 -9.16
CA SER A 16 19.56 12.68 -8.78
C SER A 16 19.10 11.37 -8.15
N ALA A 17 19.05 11.31 -6.81
CA ALA A 17 18.33 10.24 -6.14
C ALA A 17 16.86 10.39 -6.56
N SER A 18 16.40 9.53 -7.47
CA SER A 18 14.99 9.44 -7.83
C SER A 18 14.24 8.89 -6.62
N ALA A 19 13.89 9.77 -5.67
CA ALA A 19 12.86 9.49 -4.67
C ALA A 19 11.50 9.46 -5.40
N THR A 20 11.31 8.48 -6.28
CA THR A 20 10.04 8.20 -6.93
C THR A 20 9.33 7.17 -6.07
N SER A 21 8.85 7.55 -4.88
CA SER A 21 8.14 6.59 -4.05
C SER A 21 7.10 7.26 -3.17
N ALA A 22 5.85 6.85 -3.37
CA ALA A 22 4.73 7.00 -2.44
C ALA A 22 4.18 8.42 -2.16
N GLU A 23 4.61 9.49 -2.84
CA GLU A 23 3.94 10.80 -2.66
C GLU A 23 2.43 10.71 -2.94
N GLY A 24 1.62 10.94 -1.90
CA GLY A 24 0.16 10.87 -1.95
C GLY A 24 -0.42 9.45 -1.95
N PHE A 25 0.39 8.40 -1.77
CA PHE A 25 -0.07 7.02 -1.63
C PHE A 25 -0.71 6.81 -0.25
N ILE A 26 -1.92 6.23 -0.22
CA ILE A 26 -2.72 5.85 0.98
C ILE A 26 -2.53 6.79 2.17
N LYS A 27 -3.43 7.76 2.32
CA LYS A 27 -3.25 8.92 3.22
C LYS A 27 -3.70 8.69 4.67
N GLY A 28 -4.03 7.46 5.05
CA GLY A 28 -4.60 7.13 6.35
C GLY A 28 -4.98 5.66 6.45
N VAL A 29 -5.89 5.36 7.38
CA VAL A 29 -6.48 4.03 7.55
C VAL A 29 -7.74 3.95 6.71
N TYR A 30 -7.87 2.89 5.91
CA TYR A 30 -9.06 2.61 5.14
C TYR A 30 -9.63 1.23 5.50
N LEU A 31 -10.97 1.11 5.50
CA LEU A 31 -11.70 -0.14 5.76
C LEU A 31 -12.71 -0.41 4.64
N GLN A 32 -13.15 -1.66 4.48
CA GLN A 32 -14.06 -2.05 3.40
C GLN A 32 -15.51 -1.56 3.55
N SER A 33 -15.84 -0.84 4.63
CA SER A 33 -17.15 -0.21 4.79
C SER A 33 -17.12 0.98 5.76
N GLU A 34 -18.09 1.90 5.62
CA GLU A 34 -18.25 3.02 6.55
C GLU A 34 -18.67 2.56 7.95
N GLU A 35 -19.41 1.45 8.05
CA GLU A 35 -19.79 0.82 9.32
C GLU A 35 -18.55 0.32 10.08
N LEU A 36 -17.58 -0.29 9.39
CA LEU A 36 -16.31 -0.68 9.98
C LEU A 36 -15.53 0.55 10.47
N CYS A 37 -15.54 1.66 9.72
CA CYS A 37 -14.95 2.92 10.20
C CYS A 37 -15.66 3.43 11.47
N ALA A 38 -16.98 3.35 11.53
CA ALA A 38 -17.74 3.75 12.72
C ALA A 38 -17.43 2.84 13.93
N GLN A 39 -17.28 1.53 13.70
CA GLN A 39 -16.87 0.58 14.73
C GLN A 39 -15.45 0.88 15.22
N ALA A 40 -14.49 1.09 14.33
CA ALA A 40 -13.10 1.40 14.68
C ALA A 40 -12.98 2.66 15.54
N LYS A 41 -13.81 3.68 15.26
CA LYS A 41 -13.88 4.91 16.07
C LYS A 41 -14.49 4.71 17.46
N LYS A 42 -15.46 3.80 17.57
CA LYS A 42 -16.22 3.57 18.81
C LYS A 42 -15.48 2.63 19.77
N GLU A 43 -14.88 1.57 19.23
CA GLU A 43 -14.29 0.48 20.00
C GLU A 43 -12.76 0.54 19.92
N SER A 44 -12.19 0.13 18.79
CA SER A 44 -10.80 0.38 18.38
C SER A 44 -10.57 -0.21 16.98
N LEU A 45 -9.49 0.21 16.31
CA LEU A 45 -9.07 -0.47 15.08
C LEU A 45 -8.66 -1.93 15.32
N GLN A 46 -8.04 -2.21 16.48
CA GLN A 46 -7.64 -3.56 16.88
C GLN A 46 -8.82 -4.53 16.94
N THR A 47 -9.98 -4.09 17.44
CA THR A 47 -11.20 -4.90 17.49
C THR A 47 -11.70 -5.27 16.09
N VAL A 48 -11.55 -4.37 15.11
CA VAL A 48 -11.91 -4.67 13.71
C VAL A 48 -10.95 -5.71 13.12
N ILE A 49 -9.65 -5.58 13.37
CA ILE A 49 -8.63 -6.55 12.95
C ILE A 49 -8.94 -7.93 13.53
N GLU A 50 -9.16 -8.03 14.84
CA GLU A 50 -9.45 -9.30 15.53
C GLU A 50 -10.76 -9.95 15.08
N ALA A 51 -11.72 -9.16 14.59
CA ALA A 51 -12.96 -9.64 13.99
C ALA A 51 -12.80 -10.09 12.52
N GLY A 52 -11.60 -9.99 11.96
CA GLY A 52 -11.29 -10.35 10.58
C GLY A 52 -11.49 -9.25 9.54
N GLY A 53 -11.73 -8.02 9.96
CA GLY A 53 -11.83 -6.88 9.05
C GLY A 53 -10.46 -6.52 8.45
N LEU A 54 -10.45 -6.26 7.14
CA LEU A 54 -9.24 -5.81 6.44
C LEU A 54 -9.00 -4.32 6.65
N VAL A 55 -7.78 -4.02 7.09
CA VAL A 55 -7.27 -2.68 7.34
C VAL A 55 -6.22 -2.33 6.30
N LEU A 56 -6.50 -1.35 5.45
CA LEU A 56 -5.54 -0.83 4.48
C LEU A 56 -4.86 0.43 5.04
N SER A 57 -3.53 0.45 5.02
CA SER A 57 -2.72 1.60 5.42
C SER A 57 -1.53 1.78 4.46
N MET A 58 -0.70 2.80 4.71
CA MET A 58 0.52 3.01 3.92
C MET A 58 1.50 1.84 4.00
N SER A 59 1.47 1.07 5.09
CA SER A 59 2.35 -0.09 5.30
C SER A 59 1.89 -1.32 4.53
N GLY A 60 0.59 -1.42 4.22
CA GLY A 60 0.05 -2.72 3.85
C GLY A 60 -1.43 -2.94 4.13
N ILE A 61 -1.80 -4.22 4.14
CA ILE A 61 -3.12 -4.73 4.55
C ILE A 61 -2.94 -5.57 5.81
N GLU A 62 -3.80 -5.40 6.81
CA GLU A 62 -3.77 -6.17 8.05
C GLU A 62 -5.17 -6.70 8.39
N SER A 63 -5.24 -7.92 8.94
CA SER A 63 -6.44 -8.54 9.49
C SER A 63 -6.02 -9.62 10.51
N VAL A 64 -6.98 -10.37 11.06
CA VAL A 64 -6.69 -11.50 11.95
C VAL A 64 -5.90 -12.57 11.20
N GLU A 65 -4.73 -12.93 11.74
CA GLU A 65 -3.82 -13.95 11.17
C GLU A 65 -3.37 -13.68 9.72
N TYR A 66 -3.61 -12.48 9.20
CA TYR A 66 -3.31 -12.08 7.82
C TYR A 66 -2.62 -10.71 7.81
N ASN A 67 -1.50 -10.61 7.11
CA ASN A 67 -0.87 -9.31 6.86
C ASN A 67 -0.24 -9.29 5.46
N CYS A 68 -0.13 -8.11 4.87
CA CYS A 68 0.57 -7.85 3.63
C CYS A 68 1.44 -6.62 3.80
N GLU A 69 2.75 -6.73 3.62
CA GLU A 69 3.67 -5.59 3.59
C GLU A 69 3.82 -5.08 2.14
N PHE A 70 3.59 -3.78 1.91
CA PHE A 70 3.92 -3.17 0.62
C PHE A 70 5.43 -3.01 0.46
N VAL A 71 6.02 -3.81 -0.44
CA VAL A 71 7.47 -3.84 -0.69
C VAL A 71 7.90 -3.02 -1.92
N ASN A 72 6.98 -2.71 -2.83
CA ASN A 72 7.22 -1.83 -3.97
C ASN A 72 5.95 -1.10 -4.38
N ILE A 73 6.03 0.21 -4.60
CA ILE A 73 4.89 1.06 -4.96
C ILE A 73 5.29 1.98 -6.11
N THR A 74 4.54 1.93 -7.21
CA THR A 74 4.77 2.76 -8.39
C THR A 74 3.51 3.52 -8.76
N ARG A 75 3.60 4.86 -8.83
CA ARG A 75 2.48 5.70 -9.28
C ARG A 75 2.33 5.65 -10.80
N ALA A 76 1.11 5.48 -11.28
CA ALA A 76 0.82 5.56 -12.70
C ALA A 76 0.87 7.02 -13.20
N THR A 77 1.34 7.23 -14.43
CA THR A 77 1.43 8.57 -15.04
C THR A 77 0.18 8.97 -15.83
N ARG A 78 -0.72 8.01 -16.10
CA ARG A 78 -1.90 8.19 -16.96
C ARG A 78 -3.23 7.88 -16.28
N SER A 79 -3.19 7.54 -15.00
CA SER A 79 -4.37 7.27 -14.16
C SER A 79 -4.08 7.70 -12.73
N PRO A 80 -5.12 8.04 -11.93
CA PRO A 80 -4.96 8.35 -10.52
C PRO A 80 -4.81 7.05 -9.71
N ALA A 81 -3.81 6.25 -10.05
CA ALA A 81 -3.64 4.92 -9.48
C ALA A 81 -2.18 4.60 -9.17
N TRP A 82 -1.99 3.55 -8.38
CA TRP A 82 -0.70 2.96 -8.07
C TRP A 82 -0.74 1.46 -8.41
N ALA A 83 0.41 0.94 -8.83
CA ALA A 83 0.68 -0.48 -8.78
C ALA A 83 1.53 -0.74 -7.54
N ALA A 84 1.09 -1.68 -6.70
CA ALA A 84 1.82 -2.09 -5.50
C ALA A 84 2.13 -3.59 -5.58
N THR A 85 3.35 -3.97 -5.20
CA THR A 85 3.70 -5.35 -4.88
C THR A 85 3.71 -5.49 -3.37
N ALA A 86 3.01 -6.49 -2.87
CA ALA A 86 2.95 -6.82 -1.46
C ALA A 86 3.53 -8.21 -1.20
N LEU A 87 4.12 -8.42 -0.03
CA LEU A 87 4.38 -9.75 0.51
C LEU A 87 3.32 -10.04 1.57
N CYS A 88 2.44 -10.99 1.28
CA CYS A 88 1.34 -11.39 2.13
C CYS A 88 1.66 -12.67 2.88
N GLN A 89 1.20 -12.73 4.13
CA GLN A 89 1.43 -13.83 5.05
C GLN A 89 0.11 -14.28 5.68
N GLU A 90 -0.06 -15.59 5.72
CA GLU A 90 -1.06 -16.34 6.48
C GLU A 90 -0.31 -17.38 7.35
N PRO A 91 -0.96 -18.07 8.31
CA PRO A 91 -0.29 -19.06 9.14
C PRO A 91 0.39 -20.15 8.30
N GLY A 92 1.72 -20.14 8.29
CA GLY A 92 2.54 -21.12 7.56
C GLY A 92 2.66 -20.87 6.05
N HIS A 93 2.18 -19.74 5.52
CA HIS A 93 2.24 -19.43 4.09
C HIS A 93 2.66 -17.98 3.85
N LEU A 94 3.64 -17.78 2.96
CA LEU A 94 4.12 -16.46 2.52
C LEU A 94 4.07 -16.43 0.99
N PHE A 95 3.46 -15.40 0.42
CA PHE A 95 3.22 -15.29 -1.01
C PHE A 95 3.20 -13.83 -1.46
N PRO A 96 3.58 -13.54 -2.71
CA PRO A 96 3.44 -12.20 -3.26
C PRO A 96 1.99 -11.93 -3.69
N ASP A 97 1.56 -10.68 -3.57
CA ASP A 97 0.38 -10.16 -4.26
C ASP A 97 0.76 -8.91 -5.07
N VAL A 98 0.07 -8.69 -6.18
CA VAL A 98 0.21 -7.49 -7.01
C VAL A 98 -1.14 -6.80 -7.06
N LEU A 99 -1.17 -5.59 -6.54
CA LEU A 99 -2.38 -4.78 -6.40
C LEU A 99 -2.36 -3.60 -7.36
N SER A 100 -3.52 -3.30 -7.94
CA SER A 100 -3.80 -1.96 -8.48
C SER A 100 -4.67 -1.21 -7.49
N ILE A 101 -4.25 0.00 -7.11
CA ILE A 101 -4.95 0.86 -6.16
C ILE A 101 -5.37 2.12 -6.90
N LEU A 102 -6.67 2.29 -7.15
CA LEU A 102 -7.25 3.43 -7.86
C LEU A 102 -7.87 4.41 -6.86
N GLU A 103 -7.52 5.70 -6.96
CA GLU A 103 -8.21 6.77 -6.23
C GLU A 103 -9.56 7.06 -6.93
N LEU A 104 -10.65 6.55 -6.38
CA LEU A 104 -12.02 6.83 -6.88
C LEU A 104 -12.47 8.23 -6.47
N SER A 105 -12.13 8.63 -5.24
CA SER A 105 -12.40 9.95 -4.68
C SER A 105 -11.37 10.26 -3.58
N PRO A 106 -11.34 11.48 -3.00
CA PRO A 106 -10.44 11.81 -1.90
C PRO A 106 -10.54 10.87 -0.68
N THR A 107 -11.68 10.18 -0.50
CA THR A 107 -11.95 9.31 0.65
C THR A 107 -12.17 7.84 0.26
N GLN A 108 -12.07 7.48 -1.01
CA GLN A 108 -12.33 6.11 -1.48
C GLN A 108 -11.24 5.61 -2.41
N LEU A 109 -10.79 4.39 -2.15
CA LEU A 109 -9.85 3.64 -2.99
C LEU A 109 -10.54 2.39 -3.50
N GLU A 110 -10.28 2.04 -4.76
CA GLU A 110 -10.62 0.73 -5.30
C GLU A 110 -9.35 -0.11 -5.41
N LEU A 111 -9.37 -1.28 -4.83
CA LEU A 111 -8.29 -2.26 -4.91
C LEU A 111 -8.70 -3.40 -5.83
N SER A 112 -7.76 -3.81 -6.68
CA SER A 112 -7.85 -5.09 -7.40
C SER A 112 -6.59 -5.88 -7.16
N SER A 113 -6.74 -7.16 -6.83
CA SER A 113 -5.65 -8.12 -6.67
C SER A 113 -5.54 -8.98 -7.93
N VAL A 114 -4.31 -9.34 -8.30
CA VAL A 114 -4.06 -10.30 -9.38
C VAL A 114 -4.21 -11.75 -8.88
N ARG A 115 -4.29 -11.94 -7.56
CA ARG A 115 -4.44 -13.26 -6.97
C ARG A 115 -5.85 -13.80 -7.25
N ASP A 116 -5.91 -15.03 -7.74
CA ASP A 116 -7.15 -15.79 -7.76
C ASP A 116 -7.47 -16.24 -6.34
N VAL A 117 -8.59 -15.77 -5.80
CA VAL A 117 -9.10 -16.18 -4.50
C VAL A 117 -10.12 -17.29 -4.72
N ASP A 118 -9.90 -18.46 -4.13
CA ASP A 118 -10.90 -19.52 -4.13
C ASP A 118 -12.06 -19.13 -3.18
N PRO A 119 -13.28 -18.88 -3.68
CA PRO A 119 -14.40 -18.47 -2.84
C PRO A 119 -14.83 -19.55 -1.84
N GLU A 120 -14.47 -20.82 -2.06
CA GLU A 120 -14.75 -21.93 -1.13
C GLU A 120 -13.58 -22.18 -0.16
N GLY A 121 -12.39 -21.64 -0.46
CA GLY A 121 -11.14 -21.89 0.27
C GLY A 121 -10.90 -21.00 1.48
N GLY A 122 -11.80 -20.07 1.79
CA GLY A 122 -11.68 -19.15 2.93
C GLY A 122 -10.52 -18.16 2.84
N GLN A 123 -9.95 -17.98 1.64
CA GLN A 123 -8.83 -17.07 1.40
C GLN A 123 -9.28 -15.60 1.47
N THR A 124 -8.45 -14.74 2.04
CA THR A 124 -8.75 -13.31 2.21
C THR A 124 -8.68 -12.54 0.90
N ASP A 125 -9.80 -12.00 0.42
CA ASP A 125 -9.79 -11.18 -0.80
C ASP A 125 -9.40 -9.73 -0.48
N ASN A 126 -8.27 -9.29 -1.03
CA ASN A 126 -7.78 -7.91 -0.90
C ASN A 126 -8.56 -6.93 -1.77
N ALA A 127 -9.28 -7.40 -2.79
CA ALA A 127 -9.99 -6.56 -3.73
C ALA A 127 -11.23 -5.89 -3.10
N GLY A 128 -11.69 -4.83 -3.75
CA GLY A 128 -12.90 -4.09 -3.40
C GLY A 128 -12.65 -2.63 -3.05
N THR A 129 -13.71 -1.98 -2.58
CA THR A 129 -13.69 -0.56 -2.23
C THR A 129 -13.34 -0.36 -0.76
N TYR A 130 -12.42 0.58 -0.51
CA TYR A 130 -11.92 0.94 0.81
C TYR A 130 -12.23 2.43 1.10
N TYR A 131 -12.70 2.71 2.31
CA TYR A 131 -13.18 4.01 2.77
C TYR A 131 -12.24 4.58 3.82
N LEU A 132 -11.84 5.85 3.66
CA LEU A 132 -10.98 6.55 4.61
C LEU A 132 -11.69 6.72 5.95
N CYS A 133 -11.10 6.18 7.01
CA CYS A 133 -11.63 6.31 8.36
C CYS A 133 -11.01 7.54 9.07
N ASP A 134 -11.56 8.72 8.84
CA ASP A 134 -11.04 9.98 9.41
C ASP A 134 -10.85 9.93 10.94
N GLY A 135 -9.65 10.21 11.43
CA GLY A 135 -9.34 10.20 12.86
C GLY A 135 -9.09 8.81 13.46
N VAL A 136 -9.08 7.76 12.64
CA VAL A 136 -8.56 6.43 13.01
C VAL A 136 -7.10 6.35 12.56
N THR A 137 -6.24 5.84 13.45
CA THR A 137 -4.82 5.64 13.18
C THR A 137 -4.45 4.18 13.39
N MET A 138 -3.39 3.72 12.73
CA MET A 138 -2.77 2.44 13.07
C MET A 138 -2.31 2.46 14.55
N PRO A 139 -2.44 1.34 15.28
CA PRO A 139 -1.95 1.21 16.65
C PRO A 139 -0.42 1.28 16.75
#